data_AF-A0AAU7DEX3-F1
#
_entry.id   AF-A0AAU7DEX3-F1
#
_cell.length_a   1.000
_cell.length_b   1.000
_cell.length_c   1.000
_cell.angle_alpha   90.00
_cell.angle_beta   90.00
_cell.angle_gamma   90.00
#
_symmetry.space_group_name_H-M   'P 1'
#
loop_
_entity.id
_entity.type
_entity.pdbx_description
1 polymer ?
#
loop_
_entity_poly.entity_id
_entity_poly.type
_entity_poly.pdbx_seq_one_letter_code
_entity_poly.pdbx_strand_id
1 'polypeptide(L)'
;MMHTYASAPEMHLWRSLFTGKERDAESGNDYFGARYYASSMGRFLSPDWSAKVAPVPYAKLDDPQSLNLYAYVRNNPLSRIDADGHYDDKCGAGDKKCEKGVDKFDKQLQKDLKSKSIKVRNAAAAWGARGDHNGIGVRFVTQQQMDADAHTAPGYQTNAMVTPGATADHKLTIDAEFSENNSGSNLGQVIAHEGSHIEDDANFINTYNSATGMYFAGANFSHRSTEFQAFEAGAGVKAYSEFQRGQKGYQQLDDYITKAYPNADQDVFDPARFPQQ
;
A
#
# COMPACT_ATOMS: atom_id res chain seq x y z
N MET A 1 31.05 -23.86 -47.60
CA MET A 1 29.83 -23.03 -47.61
C MET A 1 29.05 -23.34 -46.35
N MET A 2 28.98 -22.36 -45.46
CA MET A 2 28.33 -22.45 -44.15
C MET A 2 26.83 -22.72 -44.27
N HIS A 3 26.35 -23.69 -43.50
CA HIS A 3 24.95 -23.77 -43.10
C HIS A 3 24.66 -22.66 -42.09
N THR A 4 23.68 -21.81 -42.36
CA THR A 4 23.09 -20.91 -41.35
C THR A 4 21.63 -21.26 -41.20
N TYR A 5 21.32 -22.02 -40.16
CA TYR A 5 19.99 -22.06 -39.57
C TYR A 5 19.73 -20.69 -38.94
N ALA A 6 18.70 -19.99 -39.39
CA ALA A 6 18.20 -18.80 -38.73
C ALA A 6 17.62 -19.21 -37.37
N SER A 7 18.38 -18.97 -36.30
CA SER A 7 17.89 -19.00 -34.92
C SER A 7 16.82 -17.92 -34.77
N ALA A 8 15.62 -18.29 -34.34
CA ALA A 8 14.63 -17.35 -33.84
C ALA A 8 15.24 -16.56 -32.66
N PRO A 9 14.90 -15.27 -32.47
CA PRO A 9 15.28 -14.55 -31.27
C PRO A 9 14.52 -15.14 -30.08
N GLU A 10 15.26 -15.61 -29.07
CA GLU A 10 14.68 -16.08 -27.82
C GLU A 10 13.90 -14.95 -27.16
N MET A 11 12.60 -15.19 -26.98
CA MET A 11 11.71 -14.39 -26.16
C MET A 11 12.13 -14.55 -24.70
N HIS A 12 12.92 -13.63 -24.15
CA HIS A 12 13.10 -13.51 -22.70
C HIS A 12 11.81 -12.95 -22.08
N LEU A 13 10.86 -13.86 -21.89
CA LEU A 13 9.66 -13.67 -21.08
C LEU A 13 10.09 -13.50 -19.62
N TRP A 14 9.96 -12.31 -19.07
CA TRP A 14 9.98 -12.08 -17.63
C TRP A 14 8.77 -12.82 -17.04
N ARG A 15 8.97 -14.08 -16.65
CA ARG A 15 7.92 -14.93 -16.06
C ARG A 15 7.83 -14.62 -14.56
N SER A 16 6.95 -13.70 -14.17
CA SER A 16 6.40 -13.69 -12.82
C SER A 16 5.60 -14.96 -12.60
N LEU A 17 5.91 -15.71 -11.54
CA LEU A 17 5.37 -17.07 -11.35
C LEU A 17 4.62 -17.22 -10.03
N PHE A 18 5.31 -17.14 -8.89
CA PHE A 18 4.70 -17.39 -7.59
C PHE A 18 4.34 -16.08 -6.88
N THR A 19 3.04 -15.88 -6.64
CA THR A 19 2.45 -14.70 -5.99
C THR A 19 2.97 -13.35 -6.52
N GLY A 20 3.25 -13.26 -7.82
CA GLY A 20 3.68 -12.02 -8.48
C GLY A 20 5.16 -11.64 -8.31
N LYS A 21 5.98 -12.48 -7.67
CA LYS A 21 7.42 -12.22 -7.49
C LYS A 21 8.25 -12.68 -8.70
N GLU A 22 9.38 -12.00 -8.92
CA GLU A 22 10.33 -12.32 -9.98
C GLU A 22 11.01 -13.67 -9.68
N ARG A 23 11.10 -14.53 -10.71
CA ARG A 23 11.88 -15.77 -10.61
C ARG A 23 13.24 -15.57 -11.25
N ASP A 24 14.28 -15.75 -10.45
CA ASP A 24 15.64 -15.80 -10.96
C ASP A 24 15.82 -17.05 -11.86
N ALA A 25 16.26 -16.82 -13.09
CA ALA A 25 16.36 -17.87 -14.11
C ALA A 25 17.54 -18.81 -13.89
N GLU A 26 18.58 -18.36 -13.18
CA GLU A 26 19.78 -19.17 -12.91
C GLU A 26 19.55 -20.16 -11.76
N SER A 27 18.86 -19.74 -10.69
CA SER A 27 18.61 -20.57 -9.50
C SER A 27 17.20 -21.17 -9.42
N GLY A 28 16.23 -20.64 -10.18
CA GLY A 28 14.82 -21.06 -10.13
C GLY A 28 14.09 -20.62 -8.86
N ASN A 29 14.68 -19.72 -8.07
CA ASN A 29 14.09 -19.19 -6.83
C ASN A 29 13.30 -17.90 -7.10
N ASP A 30 12.28 -17.66 -6.29
CA ASP A 30 11.49 -16.44 -6.34
C ASP A 30 12.06 -15.39 -5.38
N TYR A 31 12.29 -14.17 -5.87
CA TYR A 31 12.85 -13.08 -5.08
C TYR A 31 11.73 -12.27 -4.38
N PHE A 32 11.68 -12.37 -3.06
CA PHE A 32 10.71 -11.68 -2.21
C PHE A 32 11.29 -10.41 -1.57
N GLY A 33 12.37 -9.84 -2.11
CA GLY A 33 13.05 -8.68 -1.54
C GLY A 33 13.95 -9.05 -0.35
N ALA A 34 13.37 -9.41 0.78
CA ALA A 34 14.13 -9.74 1.99
C ALA A 34 14.76 -11.15 1.95
N ARG A 35 14.18 -12.06 1.17
CA ARG A 35 14.58 -13.48 1.10
C ARG A 35 14.34 -14.07 -0.28
N TYR A 36 15.07 -15.15 -0.58
CA TYR A 36 14.79 -16.00 -1.73
C TYR A 36 13.89 -17.16 -1.29
N TYR A 37 12.80 -17.36 -2.03
CA TYR A 37 11.86 -18.46 -1.83
C TYR A 37 12.13 -19.58 -2.83
N ALA A 38 12.35 -20.78 -2.32
CA ALA A 38 12.52 -21.96 -3.13
C ALA A 38 11.16 -22.62 -3.37
N SER A 39 10.55 -22.29 -4.51
CA SER A 39 9.26 -22.87 -4.94
C SER A 39 9.25 -24.39 -4.95
N SER A 40 10.36 -25.03 -5.30
CA SER A 40 10.51 -26.50 -5.30
C SER A 40 10.48 -27.12 -3.90
N MET A 41 10.82 -26.36 -2.86
CA MET A 41 10.90 -26.82 -1.47
C MET A 41 9.79 -26.26 -0.57
N GLY A 42 8.98 -25.34 -1.09
CA GLY A 42 7.87 -24.73 -0.36
C GLY A 42 8.30 -23.85 0.82
N ARG A 43 9.51 -23.28 0.78
CA ARG A 43 10.10 -22.54 1.92
C ARG A 43 11.13 -21.49 1.48
N PHE A 44 11.42 -20.54 2.37
CA PHE A 44 12.53 -19.60 2.20
C PHE A 44 13.88 -20.31 2.36
N LEU A 45 14.90 -19.78 1.68
CA LEU A 45 16.29 -20.28 1.75
C LEU A 45 17.06 -19.71 2.94
N SER A 46 16.57 -18.62 3.52
CA SER A 46 17.10 -18.02 4.74
C SER A 46 16.01 -17.95 5.81
N PRO A 47 16.38 -18.04 7.10
CA PRO A 47 15.44 -17.80 8.18
C PRO A 47 15.00 -16.34 8.15
N ASP A 48 13.80 -16.09 8.66
CA ASP A 48 13.34 -14.75 9.01
C ASP A 48 14.33 -14.03 9.93
N TRP A 49 14.51 -12.73 9.73
CA TRP A 49 15.52 -11.92 10.44
C TRP A 49 14.94 -10.57 10.83
N SER A 50 15.31 -10.07 12.02
CA SER A 50 14.92 -8.74 12.48
C SER A 50 16.13 -7.86 12.76
N ALA A 51 15.97 -6.54 12.61
CA ALA A 51 17.01 -5.56 12.93
C ALA A 51 17.47 -5.60 14.40
N LYS A 52 16.59 -6.05 15.32
CA LYS A 52 16.95 -6.37 16.71
C LYS A 52 17.34 -7.83 16.81
N VAL A 53 18.44 -8.15 17.49
CA VAL A 53 18.87 -9.54 17.71
C VAL A 53 17.82 -10.26 18.58
N ALA A 54 17.19 -11.29 18.01
CA ALA A 54 16.24 -12.16 18.70
C ALA A 54 16.42 -13.62 18.24
N PRO A 55 16.25 -14.64 19.10
CA PRO A 55 16.45 -16.04 18.73
C PRO A 55 15.44 -16.58 17.70
N VAL A 56 14.18 -16.14 17.78
CA VAL A 56 13.09 -16.47 16.85
C VAL A 56 12.31 -15.19 16.53
N PRO A 57 12.85 -14.33 15.65
CA PRO A 57 12.23 -13.06 15.33
C PRO A 57 10.82 -13.28 14.78
N TYR A 58 9.89 -12.40 15.17
CA TYR A 58 8.47 -12.42 14.75
C TYR A 58 7.64 -13.65 15.15
N ALA A 59 8.25 -14.63 15.83
CA ALA A 59 7.53 -15.80 16.32
C ALA A 59 6.70 -15.47 17.56
N LYS A 60 5.53 -16.11 17.65
CA LYS A 60 4.70 -16.15 18.85
C LYS A 60 4.98 -17.47 19.57
N LEU A 61 5.52 -17.39 20.78
CA LEU A 61 5.97 -18.59 21.52
C LEU A 61 4.82 -19.56 21.87
N ASP A 62 3.58 -19.05 21.89
CA ASP A 62 2.34 -19.82 22.07
C ASP A 62 1.76 -20.38 20.76
N ASP A 63 2.37 -20.09 19.62
CA ASP A 63 2.00 -20.59 18.30
C ASP A 63 3.18 -21.36 17.67
N PRO A 64 3.23 -22.69 17.87
CA PRO A 64 4.34 -23.51 17.39
C PRO A 64 4.61 -23.38 15.89
N GLN A 65 3.59 -23.07 15.08
CA GLN A 65 3.73 -22.92 13.63
C GLN A 65 4.50 -21.65 13.24
N SER A 66 4.53 -20.65 14.13
CA SER A 66 5.25 -19.39 13.94
C SER A 66 6.74 -19.48 14.26
N LEU A 67 7.19 -20.55 14.93
CA LEU A 67 8.60 -20.77 15.27
C LEU A 67 9.42 -21.26 14.07
N ASN A 68 8.76 -21.64 12.97
CA ASN A 68 9.44 -22.02 11.74
C ASN A 68 9.74 -20.79 10.88
N LEU A 69 10.94 -20.24 11.05
CA LEU A 69 11.43 -19.04 10.36
C LEU A 69 11.63 -19.20 8.84
N TYR A 70 11.49 -20.43 8.31
CA TYR A 70 11.63 -20.73 6.89
C TYR A 70 10.27 -20.91 6.20
N ALA A 71 9.17 -20.97 6.94
CA ALA A 71 7.86 -21.29 6.40
C ALA A 71 7.28 -20.13 5.57
N TYR A 72 6.78 -20.43 4.38
CA TYR A 72 6.01 -19.46 3.59
C TYR A 72 4.55 -19.45 4.05
N VAL A 73 4.05 -18.27 4.44
CA VAL A 73 2.67 -18.01 4.92
C VAL A 73 2.08 -19.05 5.88
N ARG A 74 2.91 -19.57 6.81
CA ARG A 74 2.53 -20.65 7.75
C ARG A 74 2.07 -21.94 7.06
N ASN A 75 2.69 -22.29 5.95
CA ASN A 75 2.35 -23.45 5.12
C ASN A 75 0.91 -23.42 4.58
N ASN A 76 0.32 -22.24 4.39
CA ASN A 76 -1.01 -22.09 3.80
C ASN A 76 -1.00 -21.20 2.52
N PRO A 77 -0.24 -21.57 1.48
CA PRO A 77 -0.04 -20.77 0.26
C PRO A 77 -1.27 -20.64 -0.64
N LEU A 78 -2.31 -21.45 -0.39
CA LEU A 78 -3.54 -21.44 -1.21
C LEU A 78 -4.55 -20.39 -0.76
N SER A 79 -4.44 -19.91 0.49
CA SER A 79 -5.37 -18.92 1.06
C SER A 79 -4.66 -17.69 1.62
N ARG A 80 -3.34 -17.64 1.54
CA ARG A 80 -2.51 -16.54 2.02
C ARG A 80 -1.44 -16.22 0.99
N ILE A 81 -1.27 -14.93 0.75
CA ILE A 81 -0.24 -14.35 -0.10
C ILE A 81 0.66 -13.53 0.81
N ASP A 82 1.97 -13.66 0.62
CA ASP A 82 2.97 -12.79 1.25
C ASP A 82 3.23 -11.59 0.33
N ALA A 83 2.56 -10.47 0.61
CA ALA A 83 2.59 -9.25 -0.21
C ALA A 83 3.63 -8.21 0.27
N ASP A 84 4.35 -8.52 1.36
CA ASP A 84 4.86 -7.62 2.38
C ASP A 84 5.83 -6.50 1.96
N GLY A 85 5.43 -5.29 2.33
CA GLY A 85 6.37 -4.30 2.84
C GLY A 85 5.58 -3.38 3.78
N HIS A 86 6.07 -3.16 4.99
CA HIS A 86 5.68 -2.22 6.05
C HIS A 86 6.05 -0.73 5.84
N TYR A 87 5.30 0.18 6.48
CA TYR A 87 5.62 1.60 6.57
C TYR A 87 6.68 1.96 7.65
N ASP A 88 7.34 3.10 7.46
CA ASP A 88 8.31 3.73 8.37
C ASP A 88 7.66 4.76 9.28
N ASP A 89 8.06 4.79 10.55
CA ASP A 89 7.72 5.89 11.45
C ASP A 89 8.57 7.13 11.11
N LYS A 90 7.98 8.17 10.55
CA LYS A 90 8.70 9.42 10.19
C LYS A 90 8.66 10.45 11.34
N CYS A 91 8.78 9.98 12.58
CA CYS A 91 8.78 10.86 13.76
C CYS A 91 10.17 11.46 14.03
N GLY A 92 10.22 12.74 14.39
CA GLY A 92 11.44 13.38 14.87
C GLY A 92 11.93 12.74 16.19
N ALA A 93 13.26 12.70 16.39
CA ALA A 93 13.84 12.12 17.60
C ALA A 93 13.28 12.81 18.87
N GLY A 94 12.60 12.03 19.73
CA GLY A 94 11.99 12.53 20.95
C GLY A 94 10.58 13.11 20.79
N ASP A 95 10.00 13.07 19.60
CA ASP A 95 8.61 13.49 19.38
C ASP A 95 7.61 12.46 19.93
N LYS A 96 7.35 12.57 21.24
CA LYS A 96 6.43 11.68 21.95
C LYS A 96 4.98 11.77 21.48
N LYS A 97 4.58 12.85 20.82
CA LYS A 97 3.22 12.96 20.28
C LYS A 97 3.12 12.18 18.98
N CYS A 98 4.08 12.36 18.07
CA CYS A 98 4.16 11.58 16.84
C CYS A 98 4.26 10.08 17.13
N GLU A 99 5.18 9.67 18.02
CA GLU A 99 5.35 8.26 18.42
C GLU A 99 4.02 7.65 18.91
N LYS A 100 3.29 8.36 19.78
CA LYS A 100 1.97 7.92 20.28
C LYS A 100 0.91 7.87 19.19
N GLY A 101 0.98 8.80 18.22
CA GLY A 101 0.10 8.80 17.06
C GLY A 101 0.30 7.54 16.22
N VAL A 102 1.55 7.24 15.87
CA VAL A 102 1.92 6.04 15.13
C VAL A 102 1.55 4.75 15.89
N ASP A 103 1.71 4.72 17.21
CA ASP A 103 1.25 3.58 18.03
C ASP A 103 -0.28 3.39 17.97
N LYS A 104 -1.06 4.48 17.91
CA LYS A 104 -2.52 4.41 17.75
C LYS A 104 -2.88 3.94 16.33
N PHE A 105 -2.16 4.44 15.33
CA PHE A 105 -2.32 4.05 13.94
C PHE A 105 -2.10 2.55 13.77
N ASP A 106 -0.97 2.01 14.23
CA ASP A 106 -0.67 0.57 14.13
C ASP A 106 -1.76 -0.28 14.82
N LYS A 107 -2.15 0.10 16.04
CA LYS A 107 -3.23 -0.60 16.76
C LYS A 107 -4.57 -0.55 16.03
N GLN A 108 -4.86 0.53 15.31
CA GLN A 108 -6.08 0.68 14.54
C GLN A 108 -6.01 -0.13 13.24
N LEU A 109 -4.87 -0.06 12.54
CA LEU A 109 -4.58 -0.85 11.35
C LEU A 109 -4.74 -2.35 11.60
N GLN A 110 -4.21 -2.86 12.72
CA GLN A 110 -4.36 -4.26 13.13
C GLN A 110 -5.82 -4.68 13.43
N LYS A 111 -6.70 -3.73 13.74
CA LYS A 111 -8.15 -3.99 13.84
C LYS A 111 -8.80 -3.98 12.47
N ASP A 112 -8.42 -3.03 11.62
CA ASP A 112 -9.00 -2.84 10.28
C ASP A 112 -8.64 -4.02 9.35
N LEU A 113 -7.44 -4.59 9.48
CA LEU A 113 -7.04 -5.86 8.85
C LEU A 113 -7.94 -7.05 9.21
N LYS A 114 -8.67 -6.98 10.34
CA LYS A 114 -9.61 -7.99 10.82
C LYS A 114 -11.08 -7.59 10.61
N SER A 115 -11.33 -6.47 9.91
CA SER A 115 -12.68 -5.99 9.63
C SER A 115 -13.48 -7.02 8.85
N LYS A 116 -14.81 -7.01 8.99
CA LYS A 116 -15.71 -7.83 8.16
C LYS A 116 -15.83 -7.27 6.74
N SER A 117 -15.63 -5.95 6.56
CA SER A 117 -15.62 -5.31 5.25
C SER A 117 -14.34 -5.65 4.49
N ILE A 118 -14.47 -6.20 3.28
CA ILE A 118 -13.31 -6.47 2.41
C ILE A 118 -12.58 -5.18 2.02
N LYS A 119 -13.33 -4.10 1.74
CA LYS A 119 -12.75 -2.79 1.37
C LYS A 119 -11.85 -2.24 2.49
N VAL A 120 -12.31 -2.34 3.74
CA VAL A 120 -11.51 -1.93 4.91
C VAL A 120 -10.26 -2.80 5.06
N ARG A 121 -10.37 -4.12 4.84
CA ARG A 121 -9.22 -5.01 4.93
C ARG A 121 -8.18 -4.73 3.85
N ASN A 122 -8.61 -4.48 2.62
CA ASN A 122 -7.72 -4.21 1.49
C ASN A 122 -6.98 -2.87 1.69
N ALA A 123 -7.73 -1.80 2.00
CA ALA A 123 -7.13 -0.50 2.31
C ALA A 123 -6.16 -0.59 3.51
N ALA A 124 -6.50 -1.36 4.55
CA ALA A 124 -5.59 -1.60 5.67
C ALA A 124 -4.33 -2.39 5.27
N ALA A 125 -4.44 -3.32 4.32
CA ALA A 125 -3.30 -4.10 3.84
C ALA A 125 -2.32 -3.25 3.01
N ALA A 126 -2.81 -2.23 2.30
CA ALA A 126 -1.99 -1.34 1.48
C ALA A 126 -0.91 -0.57 2.28
N TRP A 127 -1.16 -0.29 3.56
CA TRP A 127 -0.18 0.35 4.44
C TRP A 127 1.03 -0.53 4.81
N GLY A 128 0.87 -1.86 4.76
CA GLY A 128 1.83 -2.80 5.34
C GLY A 128 1.82 -2.82 6.88
N ALA A 129 2.77 -3.52 7.49
CA ALA A 129 2.99 -3.46 8.95
C ALA A 129 4.01 -2.34 9.30
N ARG A 130 4.59 -2.31 10.48
CA ARG A 130 5.50 -1.24 10.93
C ARG A 130 6.98 -1.69 10.84
N GLY A 131 7.81 -0.97 10.08
CA GLY A 131 9.28 -1.10 10.06
C GLY A 131 9.97 -2.02 9.02
N ASP A 132 9.45 -2.19 7.80
CA ASP A 132 10.03 -2.95 6.62
C ASP A 132 10.53 -1.99 5.54
N HIS A 133 10.32 -0.68 5.67
CA HIS A 133 10.81 0.26 4.66
C HIS A 133 10.20 0.05 3.26
N ASN A 134 8.88 -0.08 3.15
CA ASN A 134 8.13 -0.27 1.89
C ASN A 134 7.96 1.00 1.05
N GLY A 135 8.69 2.06 1.37
CA GLY A 135 8.53 3.37 0.76
C GLY A 135 7.39 4.21 1.34
N ILE A 136 6.55 3.68 2.24
CA ILE A 136 5.51 4.42 2.94
C ILE A 136 6.07 4.95 4.26
N GLY A 137 5.96 6.25 4.50
CA GLY A 137 6.26 6.92 5.75
C GLY A 137 4.98 7.41 6.42
N VAL A 138 4.80 7.13 7.71
CA VAL A 138 3.67 7.63 8.49
C VAL A 138 4.18 8.56 9.58
N ARG A 139 3.65 9.78 9.63
CA ARG A 139 3.87 10.72 10.75
C ARG A 139 2.56 11.32 11.24
N PHE A 140 2.56 11.71 12.51
CA PHE A 140 1.48 12.51 13.10
C PHE A 140 1.99 13.91 13.38
N VAL A 141 1.23 14.91 12.97
CA VAL A 141 1.58 16.33 13.09
C VAL A 141 0.48 17.11 13.80
N THR A 142 0.80 18.31 14.27
CA THR A 142 -0.21 19.21 14.83
C THR A 142 -1.21 19.63 13.76
N GLN A 143 -2.45 19.98 14.15
CA GLN A 143 -3.44 20.47 13.17
C GLN A 143 -2.94 21.70 12.40
N GLN A 144 -2.18 22.58 13.07
CA GLN A 144 -1.59 23.76 12.43
C GLN A 144 -0.59 23.38 11.32
N GLN A 145 0.22 22.35 11.54
CA GLN A 145 1.14 21.84 10.51
C GLN A 145 0.35 21.17 9.37
N MET A 146 -0.63 20.35 9.71
CA MET A 146 -1.50 19.70 8.72
C MET A 146 -2.20 20.72 7.80
N ASP A 147 -2.79 21.77 8.37
CA ASP A 147 -3.48 22.81 7.59
C ASP A 147 -2.49 23.60 6.72
N ALA A 148 -1.25 23.79 7.18
CA ALA A 148 -0.19 24.44 6.40
C ALA A 148 0.31 23.56 5.25
N ASP A 149 0.52 22.27 5.50
CA ASP A 149 1.05 21.30 4.55
C ASP A 149 -0.01 20.98 3.46
N ALA A 150 -1.28 20.87 3.86
CA ALA A 150 -2.40 20.62 2.96
C ALA A 150 -2.87 21.85 2.15
N HIS A 151 -2.23 23.01 2.33
CA HIS A 151 -2.61 24.27 1.67
C HIS A 151 -4.11 24.59 1.77
N THR A 152 -4.75 24.25 2.90
CA THR A 152 -6.20 24.38 3.01
C THR A 152 -6.63 25.84 3.07
N ALA A 153 -7.80 26.14 2.49
CA ALA A 153 -8.43 27.43 2.66
C ALA A 153 -8.77 27.66 4.16
N PRO A 154 -8.68 28.89 4.69
CA PRO A 154 -9.00 29.18 6.08
C PRO A 154 -10.37 28.64 6.49
N GLY A 155 -10.41 27.74 7.48
CA GLY A 155 -11.64 27.13 8.01
C GLY A 155 -11.93 25.69 7.56
N TYR A 156 -11.08 25.09 6.72
CA TYR A 156 -11.14 23.65 6.39
C TYR A 156 -10.01 22.90 7.09
N GLN A 157 -10.37 21.88 7.88
CA GLN A 157 -9.40 21.04 8.59
C GLN A 157 -9.16 19.75 7.83
N THR A 158 -7.92 19.50 7.44
CA THR A 158 -7.49 18.23 6.88
C THR A 158 -7.16 17.27 8.02
N ASN A 159 -7.61 16.02 7.92
CA ASN A 159 -7.35 15.01 8.95
C ASN A 159 -6.20 14.08 8.57
N ALA A 160 -5.93 13.92 7.28
CA ALA A 160 -4.71 13.30 6.77
C ALA A 160 -4.35 13.88 5.41
N MET A 161 -3.11 13.66 5.00
CA MET A 161 -2.61 13.94 3.66
C MET A 161 -1.69 12.80 3.25
N VAL A 162 -1.91 12.24 2.06
CA VAL A 162 -1.06 11.22 1.46
C VAL A 162 -0.40 11.83 0.23
N THR A 163 0.93 11.86 0.21
CA THR A 163 1.69 12.36 -0.92
C THR A 163 2.39 11.20 -1.62
N PRO A 164 1.89 10.77 -2.79
CA PRO A 164 2.55 9.72 -3.54
C PRO A 164 3.75 10.23 -4.34
N GLY A 165 4.71 9.34 -4.53
CA GLY A 165 5.90 9.53 -5.33
C GLY A 165 6.37 8.19 -5.90
N ALA A 166 7.36 8.25 -6.78
CA ALA A 166 8.00 7.06 -7.32
C ALA A 166 9.51 7.23 -7.34
N THR A 167 10.23 6.16 -7.00
CA THR A 167 11.68 6.11 -7.16
C THR A 167 12.07 5.97 -8.64
N ALA A 168 13.35 6.15 -8.96
CA ALA A 168 13.87 5.96 -10.31
C ALA A 168 13.70 4.53 -10.85
N ASP A 169 13.58 3.54 -9.95
CA ASP A 169 13.27 2.14 -10.27
C ASP A 169 11.75 1.84 -10.23
N HIS A 170 10.91 2.86 -10.34
CA HIS A 170 9.45 2.77 -10.45
C HIS A 170 8.78 2.06 -9.24
N LYS A 171 9.33 2.25 -8.03
CA LYS A 171 8.68 1.79 -6.79
C LYS A 171 7.90 2.93 -6.15
N LEU A 172 6.73 2.62 -5.63
CA LEU A 172 5.88 3.58 -4.91
C LEU A 172 6.60 4.06 -3.65
N THR A 173 6.55 5.37 -3.41
CA THR A 173 6.86 5.99 -2.13
C THR A 173 5.67 6.81 -1.69
N ILE A 174 5.32 6.77 -0.42
CA ILE A 174 4.23 7.54 0.16
C ILE A 174 4.76 8.29 1.37
N ASP A 175 4.53 9.60 1.44
CA ASP A 175 4.63 10.35 2.69
C ASP A 175 3.21 10.65 3.19
N ALA A 176 2.81 9.95 4.26
CA ALA A 176 1.49 10.05 4.86
C ALA A 176 1.55 10.79 6.21
N GLU A 177 0.70 11.80 6.32
CA GLU A 177 0.62 12.68 7.46
C GLU A 177 -0.77 12.62 8.06
N PHE A 178 -0.85 12.49 9.37
CA PHE A 178 -2.12 12.44 10.09
C PHE A 178 -2.17 13.55 11.14
N SER A 179 -3.35 14.14 11.31
CA SER A 179 -3.58 15.05 12.44
C SER A 179 -3.45 14.30 13.77
N GLU A 180 -2.74 14.89 14.74
CA GLU A 180 -2.59 14.37 16.11
C GLU A 180 -3.93 14.21 16.86
N ASN A 181 -4.97 14.88 16.36
CA ASN A 181 -6.32 14.84 16.90
C ASN A 181 -7.10 13.58 16.48
N ASN A 182 -6.62 12.84 15.47
CA ASN A 182 -7.27 11.61 15.04
C ASN A 182 -7.23 10.53 16.13
N SER A 183 -8.39 9.93 16.41
CA SER A 183 -8.52 8.84 17.37
C SER A 183 -9.77 8.00 17.12
N GLY A 184 -9.79 6.81 17.73
CA GLY A 184 -10.96 5.93 17.70
C GLY A 184 -11.42 5.60 16.28
N SER A 185 -12.74 5.64 16.05
CA SER A 185 -13.34 5.36 14.75
C SER A 185 -13.05 6.43 13.69
N ASN A 186 -12.71 7.67 14.08
CA ASN A 186 -12.27 8.67 13.12
C ASN A 186 -10.92 8.27 12.53
N LEU A 187 -9.96 7.83 13.37
CA LEU A 187 -8.68 7.36 12.88
C LEU A 187 -8.84 6.16 11.94
N GLY A 188 -9.66 5.17 12.30
CA GLY A 188 -9.90 4.02 11.42
C GLY A 188 -10.59 4.40 10.09
N GLN A 189 -11.53 5.35 10.12
CA GLN A 189 -12.17 5.88 8.91
C GLN A 189 -11.13 6.51 7.96
N VAL A 190 -10.22 7.32 8.50
CA VAL A 190 -9.16 7.97 7.73
C VAL A 190 -8.15 6.93 7.22
N ILE A 191 -7.71 5.99 8.06
CA ILE A 191 -6.78 4.91 7.63
C ILE A 191 -7.36 4.11 6.47
N ALA A 192 -8.64 3.76 6.52
CA ALA A 192 -9.30 3.02 5.45
C ALA A 192 -9.51 3.87 4.19
N HIS A 193 -9.77 5.17 4.33
CA HIS A 193 -9.90 6.08 3.20
C HIS A 193 -8.56 6.27 2.48
N GLU A 194 -7.56 6.76 3.21
CA GLU A 194 -6.22 7.01 2.71
C GLU A 194 -5.53 5.72 2.22
N GLY A 195 -5.77 4.59 2.89
CA GLY A 195 -5.26 3.28 2.45
C GLY A 195 -5.83 2.81 1.11
N SER A 196 -7.04 3.26 0.74
CA SER A 196 -7.62 2.98 -0.57
C SER A 196 -6.86 3.71 -1.67
N HIS A 197 -6.42 4.95 -1.44
CA HIS A 197 -5.58 5.69 -2.38
C HIS A 197 -4.23 4.99 -2.57
N ILE A 198 -3.62 4.52 -1.48
CA ILE A 198 -2.35 3.78 -1.56
C ILE A 198 -2.53 2.46 -2.33
N GLU A 199 -3.66 1.76 -2.14
CA GLU A 199 -3.98 0.56 -2.92
C GLU A 199 -4.09 0.87 -4.43
N ASP A 200 -4.80 1.94 -4.78
CA ASP A 200 -4.95 2.40 -6.16
C ASP A 200 -3.61 2.81 -6.79
N ASP A 201 -2.81 3.59 -6.07
CA ASP A 201 -1.48 4.04 -6.50
C ASP A 201 -0.52 2.86 -6.69
N ALA A 202 -0.52 1.92 -5.75
CA ALA A 202 0.30 0.72 -5.85
C ALA A 202 -0.13 -0.13 -7.05
N ASN A 203 -1.43 -0.28 -7.29
CA ASN A 203 -1.95 -1.02 -8.44
C ASN A 203 -1.50 -0.38 -9.76
N PHE A 204 -1.56 0.95 -9.89
CA PHE A 204 -1.08 1.66 -11.08
C PHE A 204 0.43 1.50 -11.26
N ILE A 205 1.22 1.81 -10.23
CA ILE A 205 2.68 1.79 -10.33
C ILE A 205 3.21 0.38 -10.65
N ASN A 206 2.60 -0.66 -10.11
CA ASN A 206 2.96 -2.05 -10.41
C ASN A 206 2.65 -2.51 -11.84
N THR A 207 1.94 -1.70 -12.63
CA THR A 207 1.71 -2.00 -14.06
C THR A 207 2.86 -1.59 -14.97
N TYR A 208 3.91 -0.95 -14.43
CA TYR A 208 5.05 -0.51 -15.21
C TYR A 208 5.69 -1.67 -15.98
N ASN A 209 5.82 -1.49 -17.30
CA ASN A 209 6.48 -2.42 -18.18
C ASN A 209 7.83 -1.84 -18.64
N SER A 210 8.92 -2.40 -18.13
CA SER A 210 10.27 -1.95 -18.46
C SER A 210 10.67 -2.14 -19.93
N ALA A 211 10.01 -3.05 -20.67
CA ALA A 211 10.29 -3.28 -22.08
C ALA A 211 9.70 -2.18 -22.98
N THR A 212 8.58 -1.59 -22.57
CA THR A 212 7.90 -0.52 -23.32
C THR A 212 8.13 0.87 -22.70
N GLY A 213 8.54 0.92 -21.44
CA GLY A 213 8.62 2.16 -20.66
C GLY A 213 7.24 2.75 -20.33
N MET A 214 6.18 1.93 -20.38
CA MET A 214 4.79 2.38 -20.25
C MET A 214 4.09 1.70 -19.06
N TYR A 215 3.09 2.38 -18.51
CA TYR A 215 2.13 1.88 -17.54
C TYR A 215 0.84 1.44 -18.23
N PHE A 216 0.01 0.62 -17.57
CA PHE A 216 -1.28 0.24 -18.12
C PHE A 216 -2.33 1.32 -17.86
N ALA A 217 -2.89 1.92 -18.91
CA ALA A 217 -3.84 3.02 -18.80
C ALA A 217 -5.08 2.66 -17.95
N GLY A 218 -5.58 1.43 -18.08
CA GLY A 218 -6.77 0.98 -17.36
C GLY A 218 -6.60 0.83 -15.84
N ALA A 219 -5.38 0.95 -15.32
CA ALA A 219 -5.11 0.97 -13.88
C ALA A 219 -4.97 2.39 -13.31
N ASN A 220 -4.93 3.43 -14.15
CA ASN A 220 -4.91 4.81 -13.68
C ASN A 220 -6.34 5.29 -13.45
N PHE A 221 -6.73 5.44 -12.20
CA PHE A 221 -8.06 5.95 -11.88
C PHE A 221 -8.11 7.48 -12.01
N SER A 222 -9.30 7.99 -12.32
CA SER A 222 -9.57 9.42 -12.14
C SER A 222 -9.63 9.78 -10.66
N HIS A 223 -9.37 11.04 -10.33
CA HIS A 223 -9.53 11.57 -8.98
C HIS A 223 -10.92 11.21 -8.39
N ARG A 224 -11.98 11.33 -9.19
CA ARG A 224 -13.34 10.95 -8.79
C ARG A 224 -13.43 9.48 -8.41
N SER A 225 -12.90 8.60 -9.27
CA SER A 225 -13.01 7.15 -9.07
C SER A 225 -12.29 6.69 -7.80
N THR A 226 -11.06 7.16 -7.58
CA THR A 226 -10.31 6.80 -6.37
C THR A 226 -10.96 7.36 -5.11
N GLU A 227 -11.46 8.60 -5.12
CA GLU A 227 -12.17 9.20 -4.00
C GLU A 227 -13.45 8.44 -3.63
N PHE A 228 -14.25 8.04 -4.62
CA PHE A 228 -15.42 7.19 -4.34
C PHE A 228 -15.05 5.89 -3.62
N GLN A 229 -13.99 5.21 -4.07
CA GLN A 229 -13.51 3.99 -3.43
C GLN A 229 -13.04 4.25 -2.00
N ALA A 230 -12.29 5.33 -1.77
CA ALA A 230 -11.80 5.76 -0.47
C ALA A 230 -12.94 6.09 0.50
N PHE A 231 -13.97 6.82 0.06
CA PHE A 231 -15.17 7.09 0.87
C PHE A 231 -15.95 5.81 1.20
N GLU A 232 -16.04 4.86 0.27
CA GLU A 232 -16.68 3.56 0.55
C GLU A 232 -15.88 2.72 1.55
N ALA A 233 -14.54 2.74 1.47
CA ALA A 233 -13.67 2.08 2.43
C ALA A 233 -13.81 2.69 3.83
N GLY A 234 -13.71 4.02 3.94
CA GLY A 234 -13.91 4.76 5.19
C GLY A 234 -15.31 4.52 5.81
N ALA A 235 -16.36 4.50 4.98
CA ALA A 235 -17.73 4.21 5.41
C ALA A 235 -17.89 2.82 6.02
N GLY A 236 -17.01 1.87 5.63
CA GLY A 236 -16.92 0.54 6.22
C GLY A 236 -16.44 0.52 7.67
N VAL A 237 -15.80 1.60 8.15
CA VAL A 237 -15.40 1.78 9.56
C VAL A 237 -16.39 2.67 10.30
N LYS A 238 -16.69 3.84 9.74
CA LYS A 238 -17.58 4.85 10.33
C LYS A 238 -18.31 5.57 9.19
N ALA A 239 -19.61 5.79 9.34
CA ALA A 239 -20.34 6.58 8.36
C ALA A 239 -19.88 8.06 8.38
N TYR A 240 -19.81 8.67 7.21
CA TYR A 240 -19.63 10.11 7.05
C TYR A 240 -20.94 10.82 7.42
N SER A 241 -20.88 11.76 8.37
CA SER A 241 -22.05 12.51 8.87
C SER A 241 -22.68 13.38 7.79
N GLU A 242 -21.89 13.74 6.79
CA GLU A 242 -22.19 14.67 5.71
C GLU A 242 -23.05 14.01 4.63
N PHE A 243 -23.00 12.67 4.53
CA PHE A 243 -23.63 11.91 3.45
C PHE A 243 -24.73 10.98 3.98
N GLN A 244 -25.89 11.01 3.33
CA GLN A 244 -26.99 10.07 3.61
C GLN A 244 -26.62 8.64 3.19
N ARG A 245 -27.35 7.63 3.66
CA ARG A 245 -27.19 6.24 3.17
C ARG A 245 -27.93 6.06 1.83
N GLY A 246 -27.42 5.15 0.98
CA GLY A 246 -28.07 4.75 -0.27
C GLY A 246 -27.85 5.73 -1.43
N GLN A 247 -28.65 5.65 -2.50
CA GLN A 247 -28.45 6.43 -3.73
C GLN A 247 -28.33 7.95 -3.52
N LYS A 248 -29.07 8.52 -2.56
CA LYS A 248 -28.96 9.94 -2.23
C LYS A 248 -27.59 10.31 -1.65
N GLY A 249 -26.96 9.42 -0.91
CA GLY A 249 -25.60 9.58 -0.41
C GLY A 249 -24.55 9.60 -1.52
N TYR A 250 -24.69 8.72 -2.51
CA TYR A 250 -23.78 8.67 -3.65
C TYR A 250 -23.82 9.97 -4.46
N GLN A 251 -25.00 10.55 -4.69
CA GLN A 251 -25.10 11.84 -5.38
C GLN A 251 -24.47 12.97 -4.55
N GLN A 252 -24.70 13.00 -3.22
CA GLN A 252 -24.08 14.00 -2.35
C GLN A 252 -22.54 13.89 -2.34
N LEU A 253 -22.02 12.66 -2.41
CA LEU A 253 -20.60 12.40 -2.52
C LEU A 253 -20.05 12.84 -3.89
N ASP A 254 -20.77 12.55 -4.99
CA ASP A 254 -20.42 12.99 -6.33
C ASP A 254 -20.34 14.53 -6.43
N ASP A 255 -21.36 15.20 -5.88
CA ASP A 255 -21.45 16.66 -5.83
C ASP A 255 -20.31 17.24 -4.98
N TYR A 256 -19.97 16.58 -3.86
CA TYR A 256 -18.85 16.97 -3.01
C TYR A 256 -17.52 16.85 -3.73
N ILE A 257 -17.22 15.70 -4.36
CA ILE A 257 -15.99 15.47 -5.13
C ILE A 257 -15.87 16.49 -6.26
N THR A 258 -16.94 16.70 -7.03
CA THR A 258 -16.96 17.66 -8.14
C THR A 258 -16.65 19.08 -7.66
N LYS A 259 -17.09 19.45 -6.46
CA LYS A 259 -16.84 20.76 -5.88
C LYS A 259 -15.44 20.89 -5.28
N ALA A 260 -14.94 19.83 -4.63
CA ALA A 260 -13.65 19.82 -3.94
C ALA A 260 -12.48 19.71 -4.93
N TYR A 261 -12.67 18.97 -6.04
CA TYR A 261 -11.63 18.68 -7.03
C TYR A 261 -12.03 19.23 -8.41
N PRO A 262 -11.49 20.39 -8.82
CA PRO A 262 -11.75 20.96 -10.16
C PRO A 262 -11.31 20.04 -11.31
N ASN A 263 -10.42 19.09 -11.01
CA ASN A 263 -9.87 18.07 -11.90
C ASN A 263 -10.41 16.66 -11.59
N ALA A 264 -11.61 16.54 -11.00
CA ALA A 264 -12.19 15.26 -10.59
C ALA A 264 -12.19 14.18 -11.69
N ASP A 265 -12.37 14.56 -12.95
CA ASP A 265 -12.43 13.61 -14.08
C ASP A 265 -11.07 13.38 -14.75
N GLN A 266 -10.00 14.01 -14.26
CA GLN A 266 -8.63 13.74 -14.72
C GLN A 266 -8.04 12.54 -13.96
N ASP A 267 -7.16 11.82 -14.64
CA ASP A 267 -6.38 10.74 -14.06
C ASP A 267 -5.47 11.25 -12.94
N VAL A 268 -5.31 10.45 -11.88
CA VAL A 268 -4.45 10.77 -10.74
C VAL A 268 -3.00 10.95 -11.18
N PHE A 269 -2.49 10.04 -12.02
CA PHE A 269 -1.14 10.13 -12.57
C PHE A 269 -1.14 10.81 -13.95
N ASP A 270 -0.40 11.90 -14.09
CA ASP A 270 -0.23 12.64 -15.35
C ASP A 270 0.41 11.75 -16.44
N PRO A 271 -0.29 11.45 -17.55
CA PRO A 271 0.26 10.63 -18.63
C PRO A 271 1.54 11.19 -19.27
N ALA A 272 1.79 12.50 -19.17
CA ALA A 272 3.03 13.10 -19.65
C ALA A 272 4.25 12.74 -18.78
N ARG A 273 4.03 12.45 -17.50
CA ARG A 273 5.05 12.01 -16.54
C ARG A 273 5.11 10.49 -16.41
N PHE A 274 3.97 9.84 -16.59
CA PHE A 274 3.79 8.39 -16.51
C PHE A 274 3.17 7.89 -17.83
N PRO A 275 3.97 7.71 -18.91
CA PRO A 275 3.47 7.29 -20.21
C PRO A 275 2.69 5.98 -20.13
N GLN A 276 1.60 5.85 -20.88
CA GLN A 276 0.68 4.72 -20.76
C GLN A 276 0.49 4.00 -22.11
N GLN A 277 0.21 2.69 -22.03
CA GLN A 277 -0.04 1.79 -23.17
C GLN A 277 -1.53 1.61 -23.45
#